data_AF-A0A0H2XEN0-F1
#
_entry.id   AF-A0A0H2XEN0-F1
#
_cell.length_a   1.000
_cell.length_b   1.000
_cell.length_c   1.000
_cell.angle_alpha   90.00
_cell.angle_beta   90.00
_cell.angle_gamma   90.00
#
_symmetry.space_group_name_H-M   'P 1'
#
loop_
_entity.id
_entity.type
_entity.pdbx_description
1 polymer ?
#
loop_
_entity_poly.entity_id
_entity_poly.type
_entity_poly.pdbx_seq_one_letter_code
_entity_poly.pdbx_strand_id
1 'polypeptide(L)'
;MSAGGRVLQRSTQLRSYESVLLEWRDQCAANADQWREAWISANESVTGAELNLEVALRISAAHLARAASHNVASLDLSYLPLPRFPEQTFRFGHLQDMSIAGAGLLELPESISDLANLRTLTLSQNPIGALPASISRLGELQELTIFSCPNLTELPEHLAIRNTAGQREGLVKLRTLTLSRTGIRSLPSSLEYLKDLTHLKINSSPLTELNTSIHRLPLLEEVDLRGCTRLRHYPSISGQQWSLRKLSLQDCSSLQTLPSNIDALRNLQELDLRGCNNLRALPPSISGLPDHCTIRAPAHLQASLDQLRPRRPPLARPWDVAGPSTPQVAGASSSAARPSDDDPAITQARQKIEDTVYALFAAIDEDRNPFVQNAPYFIPEKREEGTPIVLGEVDGIQQMLKESSREVFKNKLIGLANSLQQRRIPHPWKASDRLDTAEHKAFVNSHLGTFNEHSPINGVSLYKAAQMWKTRELLVHNDPTNRDFLPPIPTYSLPEQATDASES
;
A
#
# COMPACT_ATOMS: atom_id res chain seq x y z
N MET A 1 61.67 22.83 37.24
CA MET A 1 61.05 21.56 36.78
C MET A 1 59.64 21.88 36.32
N SER A 2 59.45 21.92 35.00
CA SER A 2 58.17 22.12 34.34
C SER A 2 57.50 20.75 34.17
N ALA A 3 56.32 20.57 34.74
CA ALA A 3 55.46 19.43 34.46
C ALA A 3 54.27 19.95 33.64
N GLY A 4 54.44 19.88 32.31
CA GLY A 4 53.44 20.28 31.34
C GLY A 4 52.22 19.37 31.39
N GLY A 5 51.03 19.98 31.50
CA GLY A 5 49.77 19.32 31.25
C GLY A 5 49.69 18.86 29.79
N ARG A 6 49.54 17.56 29.58
CA ARG A 6 49.11 17.01 28.29
C ARG A 6 47.58 17.02 28.26
N VAL A 7 47.04 18.03 27.62
CA VAL A 7 45.68 18.01 27.07
C VAL A 7 45.64 16.88 26.05
N LEU A 8 44.91 15.79 26.33
CA LEU A 8 44.59 14.77 25.34
C LEU A 8 43.53 15.34 24.38
N GLN A 9 43.97 16.12 23.40
CA GLN A 9 43.20 16.30 22.18
C GLN A 9 43.30 15.00 21.37
N ARG A 10 42.40 14.04 21.62
CA ARG A 10 42.10 13.01 20.63
C ARG A 10 41.09 13.60 19.65
N SER A 11 41.56 14.31 18.63
CA SER A 11 40.79 14.43 17.40
C SER A 11 40.81 13.04 16.75
N THR A 12 39.78 12.23 16.98
CA THR A 12 39.56 11.02 16.18
C THR A 12 39.27 11.49 14.75
N GLN A 13 40.29 11.40 13.89
CA GLN A 13 40.16 11.74 12.49
C GLN A 13 39.10 10.82 11.87
N LEU A 14 38.02 11.41 11.37
CA LEU A 14 36.86 10.67 10.90
C LEU A 14 37.25 9.94 9.60
N ARG A 15 37.09 8.61 9.55
CA ARG A 15 37.46 7.78 8.39
C ARG A 15 36.70 8.24 7.14
N SER A 16 37.31 8.12 5.96
CA SER A 16 36.64 8.45 4.69
C SER A 16 35.43 7.53 4.49
N TYR A 17 34.36 8.06 3.91
CA TYR A 17 33.15 7.24 3.72
C TYR A 17 33.37 6.10 2.72
N GLU A 18 34.26 6.28 1.75
CA GLU A 18 34.71 5.21 0.85
C GLU A 18 35.31 4.03 1.62
N SER A 19 36.19 4.29 2.60
CA SER A 19 36.77 3.23 3.44
C SER A 19 35.72 2.50 4.28
N VAL A 20 34.72 3.23 4.78
CA VAL A 20 33.59 2.67 5.53
C VAL A 20 32.74 1.77 4.64
N LEU A 21 32.47 2.19 3.40
CA LEU A 21 31.69 1.39 2.45
C LEU A 21 32.43 0.16 1.96
N LEU A 22 33.76 0.21 1.83
CA LEU A 22 34.57 -0.97 1.53
C LEU A 22 34.48 -2.00 2.67
N GLU A 23 34.71 -1.57 3.90
CA GLU A 23 34.58 -2.44 5.08
C GLU A 23 33.15 -3.00 5.22
N TRP A 24 32.14 -2.16 5.01
CA TRP A 24 30.73 -2.57 5.03
C TRP A 24 30.44 -3.66 3.99
N ARG A 25 30.97 -3.54 2.77
CA ARG A 25 30.80 -4.58 1.72
C ARG A 25 31.42 -5.91 2.14
N ASP A 26 32.64 -5.87 2.68
CA ASP A 26 33.36 -7.07 3.13
C ASP A 26 32.59 -7.77 4.26
N GLN A 27 32.08 -6.99 5.22
CA GLN A 27 31.24 -7.50 6.31
C GLN A 27 29.91 -8.09 5.80
N CYS A 28 29.25 -7.45 4.84
CA CYS A 28 28.01 -7.95 4.26
C CYS A 28 28.23 -9.26 3.49
N ALA A 29 29.34 -9.37 2.76
CA ALA A 29 29.72 -10.58 2.03
C ALA A 29 30.08 -11.73 3.00
N ALA A 30 30.80 -11.44 4.08
CA ALA A 30 31.18 -12.44 5.08
C ALA A 30 29.99 -13.03 5.84
N ASN A 31 28.92 -12.26 6.04
CA ASN A 31 27.70 -12.66 6.76
C ASN A 31 26.49 -12.83 5.82
N ALA A 32 26.74 -13.22 4.57
CA ALA A 32 25.70 -13.33 3.55
C ALA A 32 24.65 -14.41 3.88
N ASP A 33 25.03 -15.45 4.60
CA ASP A 33 24.18 -16.53 5.08
C ASP A 33 22.94 -16.04 5.86
N GLN A 34 23.03 -14.89 6.55
CA GLN A 34 21.94 -14.37 7.38
C GLN A 34 20.80 -13.69 6.60
N TRP A 35 21.07 -13.19 5.39
CA TRP A 35 20.15 -12.29 4.68
C TRP A 35 20.01 -12.57 3.18
N ARG A 36 21.00 -13.25 2.58
CA ARG A 36 21.08 -13.43 1.13
C ARG A 36 19.90 -14.19 0.57
N GLU A 37 19.42 -15.24 1.25
CA GLU A 37 18.23 -15.97 0.77
C GLU A 37 16.99 -15.08 0.76
N ALA A 38 16.77 -14.29 1.81
CA ALA A 38 15.65 -13.34 1.85
C ALA A 38 15.77 -12.27 0.76
N TRP A 39 16.99 -11.77 0.51
CA TRP A 39 17.25 -10.85 -0.59
C TRP A 39 17.00 -11.51 -1.95
N ILE A 40 17.55 -12.70 -2.21
CA ILE A 40 17.33 -13.41 -3.48
C ILE A 40 15.85 -13.70 -3.68
N SER A 41 15.16 -14.26 -2.69
CA SER A 41 13.73 -14.56 -2.76
C SER A 41 12.88 -13.32 -3.05
N ALA A 42 13.22 -12.17 -2.46
CA ALA A 42 12.55 -10.90 -2.77
C ALA A 42 12.81 -10.40 -4.20
N ASN A 43 13.91 -10.83 -4.83
CA ASN A 43 14.39 -10.36 -6.14
C ASN A 43 14.26 -11.38 -7.28
N GLU A 44 13.97 -12.65 -7.00
CA GLU A 44 13.87 -13.74 -8.00
C GLU A 44 12.87 -13.44 -9.12
N SER A 45 11.85 -12.64 -8.82
CA SER A 45 10.81 -12.23 -9.76
C SER A 45 11.07 -10.90 -10.47
N VAL A 46 12.12 -10.18 -10.07
CA VAL A 46 12.41 -8.82 -10.54
C VAL A 46 13.25 -8.88 -11.82
N THR A 47 12.71 -8.34 -12.91
CA THR A 47 13.41 -8.29 -14.21
C THR A 47 14.69 -7.48 -14.12
N GLY A 48 15.81 -8.07 -14.57
CA GLY A 48 17.09 -7.36 -14.63
C GLY A 48 17.72 -7.06 -13.27
N ALA A 49 17.24 -7.70 -12.19
CA ALA A 49 17.91 -7.62 -10.90
C ALA A 49 19.31 -8.23 -11.00
N GLU A 50 20.31 -7.47 -10.52
CA GLU A 50 21.67 -7.97 -10.37
C GLU A 50 21.74 -8.88 -9.15
N LEU A 51 21.76 -10.19 -9.38
CA LEU A 51 21.81 -11.21 -8.32
C LEU A 51 23.25 -11.67 -8.00
N ASN A 52 24.25 -11.19 -8.75
CA ASN A 52 25.64 -11.37 -8.35
C ASN A 52 25.91 -10.53 -7.10
N LEU A 53 26.09 -11.22 -5.97
CA LEU A 53 26.26 -10.62 -4.66
C LEU A 53 27.34 -9.53 -4.61
N GLU A 54 28.51 -9.78 -5.20
CA GLU A 54 29.63 -8.83 -5.17
C GLU A 54 29.31 -7.56 -5.97
N VAL A 55 28.71 -7.74 -7.16
CA VAL A 55 28.30 -6.62 -8.02
C VAL A 55 27.17 -5.83 -7.36
N ALA A 56 26.16 -6.50 -6.82
CA ALA A 56 25.02 -5.90 -6.15
C ALA A 56 25.44 -5.09 -4.90
N LEU A 57 26.35 -5.63 -4.07
CA LEU A 57 26.92 -4.90 -2.93
C LEU A 57 27.73 -3.68 -3.38
N ARG A 58 28.46 -3.76 -4.50
CA ARG A 58 29.18 -2.62 -5.08
C ARG A 58 28.22 -1.52 -5.56
N ILE A 59 27.12 -1.90 -6.22
CA ILE A 59 26.08 -0.94 -6.65
C ILE A 59 25.42 -0.29 -5.42
N SER A 60 25.09 -1.08 -4.40
CA SER A 60 24.52 -0.59 -3.13
C SER A 60 25.44 0.43 -2.46
N ALA A 61 26.74 0.13 -2.37
CA ALA A 61 27.73 1.06 -1.85
C ALA A 61 27.81 2.36 -2.67
N ALA A 62 27.74 2.29 -4.00
CA ALA A 62 27.72 3.48 -4.85
C ALA A 62 26.46 4.34 -4.63
N HIS A 63 25.29 3.71 -4.43
CA HIS A 63 24.05 4.41 -4.07
C HIS A 63 24.16 5.09 -2.70
N LEU A 64 24.71 4.40 -1.69
CA LEU A 64 24.96 4.95 -0.36
C LEU A 64 25.96 6.13 -0.42
N ALA A 65 27.04 6.01 -1.19
CA ALA A 65 28.01 7.08 -1.40
C ALA A 65 27.37 8.32 -2.04
N ARG A 66 26.54 8.12 -3.06
CA ARG A 66 25.80 9.21 -3.72
C ARG A 66 24.81 9.88 -2.76
N ALA A 67 24.05 9.10 -2.00
CA ALA A 67 23.09 9.64 -1.04
C ALA A 67 23.73 10.29 0.20
N ALA A 68 25.02 10.06 0.45
CA ALA A 68 25.76 10.82 1.46
C ALA A 68 26.13 12.24 1.01
N SER A 69 25.89 12.59 -0.25
CA SER A 69 26.12 13.95 -0.77
C SER A 69 24.89 14.83 -0.59
N HIS A 70 25.10 16.06 -0.08
CA HIS A 70 24.04 16.99 0.36
C HIS A 70 23.06 17.46 -0.73
N ASN A 71 23.28 17.11 -2.00
CA ASN A 71 22.39 17.45 -3.11
C ASN A 71 21.30 16.38 -3.36
N VAL A 72 21.37 15.23 -2.69
CA VAL A 72 20.38 14.17 -2.79
C VAL A 72 19.38 14.31 -1.65
N ALA A 73 18.09 14.42 -1.95
CA ALA A 73 17.05 14.46 -0.91
C ALA A 73 16.44 13.08 -0.62
N SER A 74 16.67 12.09 -1.49
CA SER A 74 16.01 10.79 -1.42
C SER A 74 16.99 9.63 -1.63
N LEU A 75 16.92 8.62 -0.76
CA LEU A 75 17.61 7.34 -0.94
C LEU A 75 16.62 6.26 -1.33
N ASP A 76 16.81 5.66 -2.51
CA ASP A 76 16.09 4.47 -2.94
C ASP A 76 17.08 3.31 -3.13
N LEU A 77 16.84 2.25 -2.36
CA LEU A 77 17.58 0.99 -2.39
C LEU A 77 16.66 -0.19 -2.71
N SER A 78 15.70 0.04 -3.60
CA SER A 78 14.84 -1.03 -4.10
C SER A 78 15.67 -2.07 -4.84
N TYR A 79 15.56 -3.32 -4.40
CA TYR A 79 16.16 -4.52 -4.99
C TYR A 79 17.69 -4.57 -4.91
N LEU A 80 18.29 -3.67 -4.13
CA LEU A 80 19.73 -3.63 -3.85
C LEU A 80 20.02 -4.15 -2.44
N PRO A 81 21.04 -5.00 -2.23
CA PRO A 81 21.31 -5.57 -0.92
C PRO A 81 21.75 -4.51 0.11
N LEU A 82 20.98 -4.39 1.18
CA LEU A 82 21.26 -3.57 2.35
C LEU A 82 20.86 -4.34 3.62
N PRO A 83 21.62 -5.37 4.03
CA PRO A 83 21.26 -6.15 5.21
C PRO A 83 21.33 -5.35 6.51
N ARG A 84 22.22 -4.36 6.56
CA ARG A 84 22.40 -3.39 7.65
C ARG A 84 22.95 -2.09 7.08
N PHE A 85 22.76 -0.99 7.77
CA PHE A 85 23.37 0.28 7.39
C PHE A 85 24.89 0.29 7.67
N PRO A 86 25.70 0.96 6.84
CA PRO A 86 27.09 1.25 7.17
C PRO A 86 27.18 2.19 8.38
N GLU A 87 28.35 2.24 9.03
CA GLU A 87 28.66 3.28 10.00
C GLU A 87 28.52 4.69 9.38
N GLN A 88 28.46 5.72 10.23
CA GLN A 88 28.34 7.12 9.80
C GLN A 88 26.97 7.47 9.18
N THR A 89 25.88 6.90 9.72
CA THR A 89 24.48 7.19 9.36
C THR A 89 24.14 8.68 9.35
N PHE A 90 24.80 9.49 10.18
CA PHE A 90 24.67 10.95 10.20
C PHE A 90 24.92 11.63 8.86
N ARG A 91 25.64 10.99 7.92
CA ARG A 91 25.80 11.51 6.56
C ARG A 91 24.47 11.63 5.81
N PHE A 92 23.47 10.84 6.19
CA PHE A 92 22.13 10.85 5.64
C PHE A 92 21.17 11.81 6.35
N GLY A 93 21.67 12.64 7.29
CA GLY A 93 20.84 13.55 8.08
C GLY A 93 20.08 14.60 7.27
N HIS A 94 20.46 14.83 6.02
CA HIS A 94 19.79 15.75 5.09
C HIS A 94 18.68 15.10 4.26
N LEU A 95 18.59 13.76 4.25
CA LEU A 95 17.57 13.05 3.48
C LEU A 95 16.17 13.33 4.02
N GLN A 96 15.21 13.44 3.10
CA GLN A 96 13.79 13.63 3.38
C GLN A 96 12.99 12.38 3.04
N ASP A 97 13.44 11.58 2.07
CA ASP A 97 12.73 10.39 1.62
C ASP A 97 13.65 9.17 1.61
N MET A 98 13.18 8.06 2.16
CA MET A 98 13.93 6.80 2.18
C MET A 98 13.04 5.63 1.83
N SER A 99 13.43 4.87 0.82
CA SER A 99 12.76 3.64 0.37
C SER A 99 13.75 2.48 0.33
N ILE A 100 13.44 1.42 1.06
CA ILE A 100 14.24 0.19 1.10
C ILE A 100 13.30 -0.97 0.79
N ALA A 101 13.39 -1.50 -0.43
CA ALA A 101 12.51 -2.57 -0.90
C ALA A 101 13.33 -3.80 -1.28
N GLY A 102 12.97 -5.01 -0.81
CA GLY A 102 13.62 -6.24 -1.27
C GLY A 102 15.13 -6.24 -1.07
N ALA A 103 15.62 -5.66 0.03
CA ALA A 103 17.04 -5.41 0.26
C ALA A 103 17.71 -6.43 1.18
N GLY A 104 16.95 -7.40 1.70
CA GLY A 104 17.43 -8.31 2.74
C GLY A 104 17.71 -7.60 4.08
N LEU A 105 17.10 -6.43 4.33
CA LEU A 105 17.31 -5.64 5.53
C LEU A 105 16.91 -6.41 6.80
N LEU A 106 17.89 -6.70 7.67
CA LEU A 106 17.69 -7.42 8.94
C LEU A 106 17.29 -6.47 10.07
N GLU A 107 17.91 -5.29 10.11
CA GLU A 107 17.69 -4.28 11.15
C GLU A 107 17.97 -2.86 10.64
N LEU A 108 17.26 -1.89 11.21
CA LEU A 108 17.64 -0.48 11.11
C LEU A 108 18.63 -0.15 12.24
N PRO A 109 19.59 0.77 12.02
CA PRO A 109 20.57 1.13 13.03
C PRO A 109 19.93 1.89 14.19
N GLU A 110 20.45 1.73 15.41
CA GLU A 110 20.05 2.56 16.56
C GLU A 110 20.31 4.06 16.34
N SER A 111 21.24 4.41 15.44
CA SER A 111 21.50 5.77 14.99
C SER A 111 20.57 6.25 13.87
N ILE A 112 19.45 5.57 13.60
CA ILE A 112 18.43 6.06 12.64
C ILE A 112 17.93 7.46 13.00
N SER A 113 18.00 7.85 14.28
CA SER A 113 17.68 9.20 14.75
C SER A 113 18.56 10.29 14.13
N ASP A 114 19.72 9.95 13.55
CA ASP A 114 20.54 10.91 12.84
C ASP A 114 19.86 11.44 11.55
N LEU A 115 18.87 10.70 11.03
CA LEU A 115 18.08 11.07 9.85
C LEU A 115 16.97 12.06 10.23
N ALA A 116 17.33 13.12 10.96
CA ALA A 116 16.38 14.01 11.63
C ALA A 116 15.42 14.74 10.66
N ASN A 117 15.78 14.88 9.38
CA ASN A 117 14.95 15.54 8.36
C ASN A 117 14.04 14.58 7.57
N LEU A 118 14.05 13.28 7.90
CA LEU A 118 13.29 12.28 7.17
C LEU A 118 11.78 12.51 7.34
N ARG A 119 11.08 12.63 6.22
CA ARG A 119 9.63 12.85 6.11
C ARG A 119 8.90 11.59 5.68
N THR A 120 9.51 10.79 4.82
CA THR A 120 8.94 9.52 4.38
C THR A 120 9.94 8.37 4.58
N LEU A 121 9.46 7.29 5.21
CA LEU A 121 10.20 6.04 5.35
C LEU A 121 9.33 4.90 4.84
N THR A 122 9.80 4.23 3.79
CA THR A 122 9.17 3.04 3.23
C THR A 122 10.10 1.84 3.37
N LEU A 123 9.62 0.80 4.05
CA LEU A 123 10.26 -0.50 4.13
C LEU A 123 9.36 -1.52 3.46
N SER A 124 9.85 -2.25 2.47
CA SER A 124 9.04 -3.30 1.85
C SER A 124 9.79 -4.57 1.52
N GLN A 125 9.15 -5.73 1.65
CA GLN A 125 9.75 -7.02 1.26
C GLN A 125 11.10 -7.25 1.95
N ASN A 126 11.18 -6.99 3.26
CA ASN A 126 12.41 -7.19 4.04
C ASN A 126 12.19 -8.15 5.21
N PRO A 127 13.22 -8.92 5.61
CA PRO A 127 13.16 -9.81 6.75
C PRO A 127 13.29 -9.11 8.12
N ILE A 128 13.15 -7.77 8.18
CA ILE A 128 13.33 -6.96 9.38
C ILE A 128 12.45 -7.45 10.53
N GLY A 129 13.07 -7.75 11.67
CA GLY A 129 12.39 -8.31 12.84
C GLY A 129 11.82 -7.26 13.79
N ALA A 130 12.47 -6.11 13.90
CA ALA A 130 12.10 -5.03 14.81
C ALA A 130 12.51 -3.66 14.24
N LEU A 131 11.82 -2.61 14.68
CA LEU A 131 12.28 -1.23 14.49
C LEU A 131 13.01 -0.78 15.77
N PRO A 132 14.13 -0.04 15.66
CA PRO A 132 14.85 0.48 16.82
C PRO A 132 14.00 1.51 17.56
N ALA A 133 14.16 1.60 18.89
CA ALA A 133 13.39 2.55 19.71
C ALA A 133 13.65 4.01 19.31
N SER A 134 14.84 4.29 18.77
CA SER A 134 15.24 5.60 18.27
C SER A 134 14.47 6.06 17.03
N ILE A 135 13.70 5.19 16.35
CA ILE A 135 12.80 5.61 15.26
C ILE A 135 11.81 6.68 15.72
N SER A 136 11.42 6.66 17.00
CA SER A 136 10.57 7.68 17.61
C SER A 136 11.15 9.09 17.48
N ARG A 137 12.48 9.24 17.43
CA ARG A 137 13.16 10.55 17.35
C ARG A 137 13.11 11.19 15.96
N LEU A 138 12.52 10.52 14.97
CA LEU A 138 12.28 11.10 13.63
C LEU A 138 11.12 12.10 13.67
N GLY A 139 11.33 13.24 14.32
CA GLY A 139 10.28 14.23 14.59
C GLY A 139 9.67 14.89 13.35
N GLU A 140 10.37 14.84 12.20
CA GLU A 140 9.87 15.33 10.90
C GLU A 140 9.11 14.28 10.09
N LEU A 141 9.03 13.03 10.56
CA LEU A 141 8.43 11.93 9.82
C LEU A 141 6.92 12.14 9.69
N GLN A 142 6.43 12.13 8.45
CA GLN A 142 5.04 12.32 8.08
C GLN A 142 4.40 11.01 7.62
N GLU A 143 5.18 10.14 6.97
CA GLU A 143 4.69 8.88 6.44
C GLU A 143 5.64 7.73 6.81
N LEU A 144 5.11 6.73 7.51
CA LEU A 144 5.78 5.46 7.77
C LEU A 144 5.00 4.34 7.10
N THR A 145 5.61 3.71 6.10
CA THR A 145 5.01 2.62 5.34
C THR A 145 5.85 1.36 5.47
N ILE A 146 5.25 0.29 5.94
CA ILE A 146 5.86 -1.03 6.05
C ILE A 146 4.96 -2.04 5.36
N PHE A 147 5.45 -2.68 4.29
CA PHE A 147 4.68 -3.61 3.48
C PHE A 147 5.44 -4.93 3.23
N SER A 148 4.80 -6.07 3.46
CA SER A 148 5.42 -7.39 3.27
C SER A 148 6.73 -7.54 4.07
N CYS A 149 6.70 -7.16 5.34
CA CYS A 149 7.77 -7.44 6.31
C CYS A 149 7.20 -8.40 7.37
N PRO A 150 7.10 -9.70 7.07
CA PRO A 150 6.36 -10.65 7.91
C PRO A 150 7.01 -10.88 9.28
N ASN A 151 8.32 -10.65 9.39
CA ASN A 151 9.08 -10.82 10.64
C ASN A 151 8.88 -9.68 11.63
N LEU A 152 8.34 -8.53 11.20
CA LEU A 152 8.06 -7.40 12.08
C LEU A 152 6.81 -7.69 12.91
N THR A 153 7.00 -8.16 14.14
CA THR A 153 5.91 -8.62 15.01
C THR A 153 5.39 -7.58 16.01
N GLU A 154 6.18 -6.54 16.27
CA GLU A 154 5.83 -5.44 17.15
C GLU A 154 6.40 -4.10 16.66
N LEU A 155 5.77 -3.01 17.10
CA LEU A 155 6.33 -1.66 17.00
C LEU A 155 7.00 -1.30 18.33
N PRO A 156 7.94 -0.33 18.34
CA PRO A 156 8.50 0.18 19.58
C PRO A 156 7.42 0.63 20.55
N GLU A 157 7.62 0.37 21.85
CA GLU A 157 6.66 0.70 22.92
C GLU A 157 6.25 2.19 22.88
N HIS A 158 7.19 3.06 22.53
CA HIS A 158 6.98 4.51 22.45
C HIS A 158 7.21 5.04 21.04
N LEU A 159 6.12 5.30 20.31
CA LEU A 159 6.16 6.07 19.05
C LEU A 159 6.14 7.58 19.31
N ALA A 160 5.43 7.99 20.36
CA ALA A 160 5.42 9.34 20.88
C ALA A 160 5.14 9.32 22.39
N ILE A 161 5.69 10.30 23.10
CA ILE A 161 5.53 10.47 24.55
C ILE A 161 5.12 11.90 24.87
N ARG A 162 4.65 12.12 26.10
CA ARG A 162 4.49 13.45 26.67
C ARG A 162 5.64 13.70 27.65
N ASN A 163 6.44 14.71 27.40
CA ASN A 163 7.56 15.06 28.28
C ASN A 163 7.06 15.71 29.58
N THR A 164 7.99 15.98 30.51
CA THR A 164 7.69 16.59 31.82
C THR A 164 7.09 18.00 31.70
N ALA A 165 7.42 18.73 30.63
CA ALA A 165 6.83 20.04 30.31
C ALA A 165 5.43 19.92 29.67
N GLY A 166 4.96 18.71 29.43
CA GLY A 166 3.66 18.44 28.84
C GLY A 166 3.58 18.56 27.32
N GLN A 167 4.73 18.71 26.65
CA GLN A 167 4.85 18.75 25.20
C GLN A 167 4.93 17.32 24.65
N ARG A 168 4.45 17.13 23.42
CA ARG A 168 4.57 15.86 22.71
C ARG A 168 5.98 15.75 22.13
N GLU A 169 6.63 14.62 22.34
CA GLU A 169 7.91 14.26 21.72
C GLU A 169 7.75 12.92 20.98
N GLY A 170 8.53 12.72 19.93
CA GLY A 170 8.48 11.50 19.11
C GLY A 170 8.01 11.76 17.69
N LEU A 171 7.26 10.82 17.09
CA LEU A 171 6.68 10.90 15.75
C LEU A 171 5.48 11.87 15.65
N VAL A 172 5.60 13.05 16.24
CA VAL A 172 4.48 13.98 16.47
C VAL A 172 3.89 14.59 15.19
N LYS A 173 4.62 14.55 14.07
CA LYS A 173 4.19 15.00 12.74
C LYS A 173 3.66 13.86 11.85
N LEU A 174 3.60 12.63 12.35
CA LEU A 174 3.18 11.47 11.56
C LEU A 174 1.71 11.61 11.16
N ARG A 175 1.46 11.60 9.85
CA ARG A 175 0.13 11.71 9.22
C ARG A 175 -0.38 10.37 8.75
N THR A 176 0.51 9.51 8.28
CA THR A 176 0.16 8.21 7.70
C THR A 176 1.02 7.10 8.30
N LEU A 177 0.36 6.10 8.86
CA LEU A 177 0.99 4.86 9.31
C LEU A 177 0.36 3.69 8.53
N THR A 178 1.17 3.03 7.70
CA THR A 178 0.74 1.86 6.94
C THR A 178 1.58 0.64 7.33
N LEU A 179 0.91 -0.42 7.79
CA LEU A 179 1.49 -1.70 8.19
C LEU A 179 0.73 -2.81 7.47
N SER A 180 1.26 -3.31 6.35
CA SER A 180 0.56 -4.28 5.53
C SER A 180 1.37 -5.55 5.35
N ARG A 181 0.75 -6.72 5.48
CA ARG A 181 1.44 -8.03 5.42
C ARG A 181 2.64 -8.06 6.39
N THR A 182 2.40 -7.65 7.63
CA THR A 182 3.39 -7.67 8.72
C THR A 182 3.03 -8.73 9.75
N GLY A 183 3.91 -8.99 10.71
CA GLY A 183 3.64 -9.85 11.86
C GLY A 183 2.95 -9.13 13.02
N ILE A 184 2.57 -7.85 12.88
CA ILE A 184 2.05 -6.99 13.95
C ILE A 184 0.77 -7.57 14.58
N ARG A 185 0.79 -7.75 15.90
CA ARG A 185 -0.33 -8.31 16.68
C ARG A 185 -1.13 -7.26 17.45
N SER A 186 -0.50 -6.15 17.83
CA SER A 186 -1.13 -5.04 18.54
C SER A 186 -0.40 -3.73 18.23
N LEU A 187 -1.03 -2.60 18.55
CA LEU A 187 -0.42 -1.28 18.47
C LEU A 187 -0.03 -0.79 19.87
N PRO A 188 1.09 -0.06 20.01
CA PRO A 188 1.50 0.48 21.30
C PRO A 188 0.51 1.55 21.80
N SER A 189 0.34 1.64 23.13
CA SER A 189 -0.54 2.64 23.76
C SER A 189 -0.12 4.08 23.46
N SER A 190 1.18 4.29 23.21
CA SER A 190 1.78 5.58 22.81
C SER A 190 1.22 6.17 21.52
N LEU A 191 0.49 5.39 20.71
CA LEU A 191 -0.23 5.87 19.53
C LEU A 191 -1.16 7.06 19.88
N GLU A 192 -1.69 7.12 21.10
CA GLU A 192 -2.61 8.18 21.56
C GLU A 192 -2.01 9.60 21.48
N TYR A 193 -0.67 9.73 21.43
CA TYR A 193 0.04 11.00 21.35
C TYR A 193 0.26 11.50 19.90
N LEU A 194 -0.05 10.68 18.89
CA LEU A 194 0.10 11.03 17.47
C LEU A 194 -1.09 11.88 16.95
N LYS A 195 -1.28 13.08 17.50
CA LYS A 195 -2.48 13.91 17.20
C LYS A 195 -2.60 14.39 15.75
N ASP A 196 -1.52 14.28 14.97
CA ASP A 196 -1.45 14.68 13.56
C ASP A 196 -1.77 13.51 12.61
N LEU A 197 -2.01 12.30 13.15
CA LEU A 197 -2.31 11.10 12.37
C LEU A 197 -3.69 11.22 11.72
N THR A 198 -3.72 11.02 10.42
CA THR A 198 -4.91 11.11 9.56
C THR A 198 -5.30 9.75 8.97
N HIS A 199 -4.32 8.91 8.68
CA HIS A 199 -4.52 7.61 8.05
C HIS A 199 -3.80 6.52 8.84
N LEU A 200 -4.56 5.51 9.28
CA LEU A 200 -4.05 4.30 9.90
C LEU A 200 -4.48 3.09 9.07
N LYS A 201 -3.52 2.42 8.43
CA LYS A 201 -3.78 1.28 7.56
C LYS A 201 -3.02 0.07 8.09
N ILE A 202 -3.72 -0.96 8.54
CA ILE A 202 -3.15 -2.21 9.01
C ILE A 202 -3.81 -3.35 8.24
N ASN A 203 -3.16 -3.78 7.16
CA ASN A 203 -3.78 -4.72 6.23
C ASN A 203 -3.11 -6.08 6.29
N SER A 204 -3.90 -7.15 6.14
CA SER A 204 -3.40 -8.54 6.04
C SER A 204 -2.34 -8.88 7.11
N SER A 205 -2.56 -8.42 8.34
CA SER A 205 -1.64 -8.60 9.47
C SER A 205 -2.36 -9.33 10.62
N PRO A 206 -1.67 -10.08 11.48
CA PRO A 206 -2.28 -10.90 12.53
C PRO A 206 -2.71 -10.07 13.76
N LEU A 207 -3.28 -8.88 13.53
CA LEU A 207 -3.75 -7.95 14.55
C LEU A 207 -4.84 -8.64 15.39
N THR A 208 -4.59 -8.84 16.69
CA THR A 208 -5.52 -9.50 17.60
C THR A 208 -6.43 -8.51 18.31
N GLU A 209 -5.92 -7.31 18.57
CA GLU A 209 -6.62 -6.27 19.31
C GLU A 209 -6.26 -4.88 18.79
N LEU A 210 -7.16 -3.93 19.04
CA LEU A 210 -6.97 -2.52 18.75
C LEU A 210 -7.40 -1.72 19.98
N ASN A 211 -6.53 -0.84 20.47
CA ASN A 211 -6.81 -0.08 21.69
C ASN A 211 -7.85 1.03 21.42
N THR A 212 -8.77 1.25 22.35
CA THR A 212 -9.75 2.36 22.35
C THR A 212 -9.15 3.76 22.13
N SER A 213 -7.84 3.94 22.40
CA SER A 213 -7.12 5.19 22.17
C SER A 213 -7.10 5.65 20.71
N ILE A 214 -7.31 4.77 19.72
CA ILE A 214 -7.41 5.19 18.31
C ILE A 214 -8.50 6.24 18.08
N HIS A 215 -9.58 6.20 18.88
CA HIS A 215 -10.70 7.12 18.79
C HIS A 215 -10.42 8.47 19.49
N ARG A 216 -9.28 8.62 20.16
CA ARG A 216 -8.80 9.87 20.78
C ARG A 216 -7.88 10.68 19.86
N LEU A 217 -7.71 10.24 18.62
CA LEU A 217 -6.93 10.92 17.58
C LEU A 217 -7.81 11.93 16.85
N PRO A 218 -7.58 13.25 17.01
CA PRO A 218 -8.52 14.29 16.60
C PRO A 218 -8.60 14.45 15.08
N LEU A 219 -7.54 14.10 14.34
CA LEU A 219 -7.45 14.26 12.89
C LEU A 219 -7.57 12.94 12.12
N LEU A 220 -7.84 11.82 12.80
CA LEU A 220 -7.91 10.50 12.15
C LEU A 220 -9.15 10.42 11.26
N GLU A 221 -8.95 10.29 9.94
CA GLU A 221 -10.00 10.27 8.93
C GLU A 221 -10.22 8.86 8.33
N GLU A 222 -9.17 8.06 8.22
CA GLU A 222 -9.25 6.70 7.67
C GLU A 222 -8.62 5.67 8.61
N VAL A 223 -9.39 4.61 8.90
CA VAL A 223 -8.92 3.38 9.53
C VAL A 223 -9.23 2.23 8.57
N ASP A 224 -8.19 1.64 7.98
CA ASP A 224 -8.28 0.44 7.15
C ASP A 224 -7.62 -0.72 7.88
N LEU A 225 -8.40 -1.74 8.24
CA LEU A 225 -7.93 -2.95 8.92
C LEU A 225 -8.13 -4.20 8.06
N ARG A 226 -8.25 -4.02 6.74
CA ARG A 226 -8.67 -5.09 5.83
C ARG A 226 -7.79 -6.33 5.94
N GLY A 227 -8.41 -7.51 6.00
CA GLY A 227 -7.69 -8.78 6.09
C GLY A 227 -7.00 -9.01 7.44
N CYS A 228 -7.33 -8.25 8.49
CA CYS A 228 -6.94 -8.56 9.87
C CYS A 228 -7.75 -9.75 10.40
N THR A 229 -7.46 -10.95 9.88
CA THR A 229 -8.23 -12.17 10.12
C THR A 229 -8.17 -12.68 11.57
N ARG A 230 -7.33 -12.08 12.44
CA ARG A 230 -7.27 -12.39 13.88
C ARG A 230 -8.00 -11.40 14.77
N LEU A 231 -8.50 -10.28 14.22
CA LEU A 231 -9.20 -9.26 14.98
C LEU A 231 -10.59 -9.79 15.34
N ARG A 232 -10.87 -9.97 16.64
CA ARG A 232 -12.15 -10.52 17.11
C ARG A 232 -13.16 -9.45 17.47
N HIS A 233 -12.71 -8.29 17.93
CA HIS A 233 -13.58 -7.20 18.37
C HIS A 233 -13.00 -5.88 17.90
N TYR A 234 -13.86 -5.01 17.39
CA TYR A 234 -13.49 -3.61 17.20
C TYR A 234 -13.70 -2.86 18.54
N PRO A 235 -12.78 -1.98 18.96
CA PRO A 235 -12.85 -1.33 20.27
C PRO A 235 -14.08 -0.46 20.43
N SER A 236 -14.49 -0.26 21.69
CA SER A 236 -15.51 0.74 22.03
C SER A 236 -15.03 2.14 21.64
N ILE A 237 -15.93 2.93 21.07
CA ILE A 237 -15.61 4.29 20.67
C ILE A 237 -15.52 5.14 21.93
N SER A 238 -14.38 5.80 22.13
CA SER A 238 -14.11 6.68 23.26
C SER A 238 -13.71 8.06 22.76
N GLY A 239 -13.95 9.11 23.54
CA GLY A 239 -13.69 10.50 23.16
C GLY A 239 -14.96 11.30 22.91
N GLN A 240 -14.80 12.54 22.44
CA GLN A 240 -15.88 13.52 22.27
C GLN A 240 -15.92 14.13 20.85
N GLN A 241 -14.84 14.02 20.07
CA GLN A 241 -14.75 14.54 18.71
C GLN A 241 -14.03 13.55 17.82
N TRP A 242 -14.65 13.19 16.69
CA TRP A 242 -14.15 12.18 15.77
C TRP A 242 -14.14 12.73 14.36
N SER A 243 -13.00 12.61 13.68
CA SER A 243 -12.86 12.99 12.26
C SER A 243 -12.97 11.78 11.33
N LEU A 244 -13.26 10.58 11.87
CA LEU A 244 -13.25 9.34 11.11
C LEU A 244 -14.35 9.35 10.04
N ARG A 245 -13.92 9.29 8.78
CA ARG A 245 -14.77 9.25 7.57
C ARG A 245 -14.86 7.85 7.00
N LYS A 246 -13.79 7.06 7.08
CA LYS A 246 -13.74 5.72 6.50
C LYS A 246 -13.27 4.70 7.53
N LEU A 247 -14.06 3.66 7.71
CA LEU A 247 -13.73 2.48 8.51
C LEU A 247 -13.88 1.23 7.63
N SER A 248 -12.76 0.62 7.27
CA SER A 248 -12.72 -0.65 6.56
C SER A 248 -12.31 -1.77 7.52
N LEU A 249 -13.20 -2.74 7.70
CA LEU A 249 -12.96 -4.01 8.38
C LEU A 249 -13.12 -5.18 7.39
N GLN A 250 -12.98 -4.90 6.10
CA GLN A 250 -13.17 -5.88 5.05
C GLN A 250 -12.30 -7.13 5.31
N ASP A 251 -12.84 -8.33 5.10
CA ASP A 251 -12.14 -9.61 5.26
C ASP A 251 -11.54 -9.84 6.66
N CYS A 252 -12.04 -9.13 7.69
CA CYS A 252 -11.78 -9.45 9.10
C CYS A 252 -12.61 -10.67 9.50
N SER A 253 -12.27 -11.84 8.96
CA SER A 253 -13.08 -13.04 9.04
C SER A 253 -13.37 -13.53 10.46
N SER A 254 -12.50 -13.26 11.45
CA SER A 254 -12.73 -13.60 12.87
C SER A 254 -13.48 -12.54 13.67
N LEU A 255 -13.88 -11.41 13.06
CA LEU A 255 -14.58 -10.34 13.76
C LEU A 255 -15.95 -10.83 14.24
N GLN A 256 -16.19 -10.80 15.55
CA GLN A 256 -17.40 -11.34 16.18
C GLN A 256 -18.43 -10.26 16.50
N THR A 257 -17.96 -9.08 16.89
CA THR A 257 -18.80 -7.97 17.37
C THR A 257 -18.24 -6.61 16.96
N LEU A 258 -19.16 -5.69 16.66
CA LEU A 258 -18.89 -4.25 16.63
C LEU A 258 -19.27 -3.64 17.99
N PRO A 259 -18.72 -2.46 18.34
CA PRO A 259 -19.08 -1.78 19.58
C PRO A 259 -20.54 -1.32 19.56
N SER A 260 -21.18 -1.32 20.74
CA SER A 260 -22.58 -0.90 20.89
C SER A 260 -22.82 0.58 20.64
N ASN A 261 -21.77 1.41 20.58
CA ASN A 261 -21.83 2.84 20.35
C ASN A 261 -21.23 3.27 18.99
N ILE A 262 -21.37 2.43 17.95
CA ILE A 262 -20.88 2.74 16.59
C ILE A 262 -21.43 4.05 16.03
N ASP A 263 -22.64 4.46 16.46
CA ASP A 263 -23.29 5.72 16.09
C ASP A 263 -22.56 6.97 16.57
N ALA A 264 -21.61 6.84 17.51
CA ALA A 264 -20.75 7.93 17.91
C ALA A 264 -19.88 8.46 16.74
N LEU A 265 -19.66 7.67 15.69
CA LEU A 265 -18.93 8.08 14.48
C LEU A 265 -19.81 8.96 13.57
N ARG A 266 -20.10 10.19 14.02
CA ARG A 266 -21.02 11.13 13.35
C ARG A 266 -20.55 11.66 11.99
N ASN A 267 -19.27 11.49 11.66
CA ASN A 267 -18.68 11.92 10.39
C ASN A 267 -18.39 10.76 9.43
N LEU A 268 -18.82 9.54 9.77
CA LEU A 268 -18.56 8.35 8.98
C LEU A 268 -19.30 8.42 7.65
N GLN A 269 -18.56 8.22 6.57
CA GLN A 269 -19.01 8.21 5.18
C GLN A 269 -19.00 6.79 4.62
N GLU A 270 -18.09 5.94 5.09
CA GLU A 270 -17.96 4.57 4.63
C GLU A 270 -17.67 3.62 5.80
N LEU A 271 -18.45 2.55 5.89
CA LEU A 271 -18.26 1.40 6.76
C LEU A 271 -18.25 0.13 5.91
N ASP A 272 -17.10 -0.53 5.78
CA ASP A 272 -16.98 -1.80 5.05
C ASP A 272 -16.79 -2.97 6.01
N LEU A 273 -17.73 -3.92 5.98
CA LEU A 273 -17.76 -5.14 6.77
C LEU A 273 -17.82 -6.39 5.88
N ARG A 274 -17.62 -6.26 4.56
CA ARG A 274 -17.63 -7.42 3.65
C ARG A 274 -16.59 -8.45 4.08
N GLY A 275 -16.88 -9.74 3.93
CA GLY A 275 -15.98 -10.82 4.36
C GLY A 275 -15.86 -11.00 5.89
N CYS A 276 -16.60 -10.23 6.72
CA CYS A 276 -16.70 -10.45 8.16
C CYS A 276 -17.64 -11.62 8.49
N ASN A 277 -17.26 -12.84 8.10
CA ASN A 277 -18.14 -14.01 8.12
C ASN A 277 -18.54 -14.47 9.53
N ASN A 278 -17.75 -14.15 10.57
CA ASN A 278 -18.08 -14.47 11.97
C ASN A 278 -18.83 -13.35 12.72
N LEU A 279 -19.15 -12.23 12.06
CA LEU A 279 -19.89 -11.13 12.69
C LEU A 279 -21.34 -11.57 12.86
N ARG A 280 -21.77 -11.80 14.10
CA ARG A 280 -23.06 -12.45 14.37
C ARG A 280 -24.26 -11.52 14.20
N ALA A 281 -24.09 -10.24 14.53
CA ALA A 281 -25.15 -9.25 14.48
C ALA A 281 -24.55 -7.86 14.31
N LEU A 282 -25.33 -6.96 13.70
CA LEU A 282 -25.05 -5.54 13.70
C LEU A 282 -25.62 -4.91 14.98
N PRO A 283 -24.89 -3.99 15.65
CA PRO A 283 -25.40 -3.32 16.84
C PRO A 283 -26.60 -2.43 16.44
N PRO A 284 -27.67 -2.33 17.27
CA PRO A 284 -28.83 -1.49 16.95
C PRO A 284 -28.48 -0.03 16.67
N SER A 285 -27.42 0.48 17.30
CA SER A 285 -26.88 1.82 17.08
C SER A 285 -26.40 2.06 15.64
N ILE A 286 -26.18 1.04 14.82
CA ILE A 286 -25.86 1.24 13.40
C ILE A 286 -26.93 2.07 12.65
N SER A 287 -28.17 2.06 13.15
CA SER A 287 -29.26 2.93 12.68
C SER A 287 -28.97 4.44 12.88
N GLY A 288 -28.18 4.80 13.89
CA GLY A 288 -27.80 6.16 14.23
C GLY A 288 -26.57 6.71 13.49
N LEU A 289 -25.94 5.92 12.61
CA LEU A 289 -24.90 6.42 11.69
C LEU A 289 -25.51 7.42 10.68
N PRO A 290 -24.72 8.35 10.11
CA PRO A 290 -25.24 9.35 9.18
C PRO A 290 -25.96 8.74 7.97
N ASP A 291 -27.04 9.36 7.47
CA ASP A 291 -27.82 8.85 6.33
C ASP A 291 -26.98 8.69 5.05
N HIS A 292 -25.96 9.53 4.88
CA HIS A 292 -25.01 9.50 3.76
C HIS A 292 -23.90 8.44 3.93
N CYS A 293 -23.82 7.78 5.08
CA CYS A 293 -22.85 6.72 5.33
C CYS A 293 -23.19 5.49 4.49
N THR A 294 -22.28 5.11 3.60
CA THR A 294 -22.37 3.86 2.85
C THR A 294 -21.92 2.70 3.75
N ILE A 295 -22.82 1.76 4.01
CA ILE A 295 -22.53 0.57 4.82
C ILE A 295 -22.55 -0.65 3.92
N ARG A 296 -21.43 -1.37 3.83
CA ARG A 296 -21.31 -2.63 3.11
C ARG A 296 -21.26 -3.76 4.12
N ALA A 297 -22.37 -4.47 4.30
CA ALA A 297 -22.46 -5.62 5.21
C ALA A 297 -22.14 -6.94 4.50
N PRO A 298 -21.72 -7.99 5.23
CA PRO A 298 -21.68 -9.34 4.68
C PRO A 298 -23.09 -9.84 4.36
N ALA A 299 -23.23 -10.74 3.40
CA ALA A 299 -24.52 -11.19 2.86
C ALA A 299 -25.52 -11.64 3.95
N HIS A 300 -25.05 -12.38 4.97
CA HIS A 300 -25.89 -12.87 6.06
C HIS A 300 -26.42 -11.79 7.02
N LEU A 301 -25.83 -10.58 7.01
CA LEU A 301 -26.28 -9.44 7.81
C LEU A 301 -27.02 -8.39 6.98
N GLN A 302 -27.13 -8.56 5.65
CA GLN A 302 -27.75 -7.56 4.79
C GLN A 302 -29.23 -7.32 5.16
N ALA A 303 -29.99 -8.39 5.43
CA ALA A 303 -31.38 -8.26 5.89
C ALA A 303 -31.50 -7.54 7.24
N SER A 304 -30.58 -7.77 8.17
CA SER A 304 -30.54 -7.06 9.46
C SER A 304 -30.21 -5.59 9.27
N LEU A 305 -29.29 -5.26 8.36
CA LEU A 305 -28.99 -3.88 7.98
C LEU A 305 -30.20 -3.18 7.39
N ASP A 306 -30.91 -3.82 6.46
CA ASP A 306 -32.09 -3.24 5.81
C ASP A 306 -33.24 -2.99 6.81
N GLN A 307 -33.38 -3.82 7.84
CA GLN A 307 -34.33 -3.59 8.95
C GLN A 307 -33.94 -2.40 9.82
N LEU A 308 -32.65 -2.26 10.16
CA LEU A 308 -32.14 -1.17 11.00
C LEU A 308 -32.03 0.16 10.25
N ARG A 309 -31.85 0.10 8.93
CA ARG A 309 -31.69 1.25 8.03
C ARG A 309 -32.50 1.02 6.75
N PRO A 310 -33.83 1.13 6.82
CA PRO A 310 -34.67 0.94 5.64
C PRO A 310 -34.29 1.96 4.57
N ARG A 311 -34.00 1.45 3.36
CA ARG A 311 -33.79 2.33 2.21
C ARG A 311 -35.04 3.18 2.02
N ARG A 312 -34.89 4.50 2.02
CA ARG A 312 -35.98 5.40 1.65
C ARG A 312 -36.46 4.98 0.25
N PRO A 313 -37.73 4.61 0.06
CA PRO A 313 -38.21 4.34 -1.29
C PRO A 313 -38.01 5.61 -2.13
N PRO A 314 -37.61 5.50 -3.40
CA PRO A 314 -37.58 6.66 -4.27
C PRO A 314 -38.99 7.26 -4.25
N LEU A 315 -39.10 8.54 -3.90
CA LEU A 315 -40.36 9.28 -4.01
C LEU A 315 -40.90 9.05 -5.43
N ALA A 316 -42.06 8.41 -5.53
CA ALA A 316 -42.73 8.19 -6.81
C ALA A 316 -42.85 9.53 -7.54
N ARG A 317 -42.32 9.62 -8.76
CA ARG A 317 -42.38 10.85 -9.55
C ARG A 317 -43.81 11.01 -10.10
N PRO A 318 -44.42 12.21 -10.12
CA PRO A 318 -45.86 12.36 -10.32
C PRO A 318 -46.38 12.25 -11.77
N TRP A 319 -45.70 11.59 -12.71
CA TRP A 319 -46.03 11.73 -14.14
C TRP A 319 -46.05 10.45 -14.99
N ASP A 320 -46.33 9.29 -14.40
CA ASP A 320 -46.69 8.10 -15.21
C ASP A 320 -48.13 8.24 -15.75
N VAL A 321 -48.30 9.02 -16.83
CA VAL A 321 -49.45 8.95 -17.74
C VAL A 321 -48.96 9.03 -19.19
N ALA A 322 -49.41 8.06 -19.99
CA ALA A 322 -49.00 7.75 -21.35
C ALA A 322 -49.29 8.84 -22.41
N GLY A 323 -48.45 8.87 -23.46
CA GLY A 323 -48.71 9.59 -24.72
C GLY A 323 -47.68 9.23 -25.82
N PRO A 324 -48.08 9.17 -27.12
CA PRO A 324 -47.39 8.39 -28.15
C PRO A 324 -46.24 9.12 -28.86
N SER A 325 -45.31 8.31 -29.38
CA SER A 325 -44.06 8.70 -30.04
C SER A 325 -44.24 9.19 -31.48
N THR A 326 -43.60 10.30 -31.84
CA THR A 326 -43.17 10.62 -33.22
C THR A 326 -41.78 11.28 -33.21
N PRO A 327 -41.00 11.20 -34.31
CA PRO A 327 -39.53 11.08 -34.24
C PRO A 327 -38.74 12.33 -34.67
N GLN A 328 -37.45 12.31 -34.28
CA GLN A 328 -36.26 12.98 -34.84
C GLN A 328 -36.27 14.50 -35.07
N VAL A 329 -35.28 15.21 -34.49
CA VAL A 329 -34.33 16.06 -35.25
C VAL A 329 -32.98 16.12 -34.53
N ALA A 330 -31.89 15.94 -35.30
CA ALA A 330 -30.51 16.15 -34.90
C ALA A 330 -30.15 17.64 -34.79
N GLY A 331 -29.34 18.01 -33.81
CA GLY A 331 -28.76 19.34 -33.68
C GLY A 331 -27.38 19.23 -33.04
N ALA A 332 -26.35 19.48 -33.85
CA ALA A 332 -24.95 19.41 -33.46
C ALA A 332 -24.49 20.66 -32.70
N SER A 333 -23.34 20.49 -32.05
CA SER A 333 -22.38 21.49 -31.56
C SER A 333 -22.67 22.16 -30.22
N SER A 334 -21.84 21.85 -29.23
CA SER A 334 -20.97 22.87 -28.62
C SER A 334 -19.84 22.20 -27.84
N SER A 335 -18.69 22.86 -27.90
CA SER A 335 -17.44 22.57 -27.19
C SER A 335 -17.66 22.25 -25.71
N ALA A 336 -17.06 21.16 -25.23
CA ALA A 336 -16.92 20.91 -23.80
C ALA A 336 -15.43 20.85 -23.43
N ALA A 337 -15.06 21.76 -22.54
CA ALA A 337 -13.74 21.91 -21.94
C ALA A 337 -13.27 20.60 -21.28
N ARG A 338 -11.94 20.44 -21.18
CA ARG A 338 -11.32 19.39 -20.36
C ARG A 338 -11.87 19.46 -18.94
N PRO A 339 -12.40 18.37 -18.36
CA PRO A 339 -12.91 18.39 -17.00
C PRO A 339 -11.77 18.59 -16.01
N SER A 340 -11.98 19.47 -15.04
CA SER A 340 -11.14 19.62 -13.86
C SER A 340 -11.22 18.37 -13.00
N ASP A 341 -10.12 18.01 -12.34
CA ASP A 341 -9.92 16.76 -11.57
C ASP A 341 -10.82 16.56 -10.33
N ASP A 342 -11.77 17.46 -10.06
CA ASP A 342 -12.71 17.39 -8.93
C ASP A 342 -14.09 16.78 -9.32
N ASP A 343 -14.20 16.13 -10.48
CA ASP A 343 -15.45 15.47 -10.91
C ASP A 343 -15.63 14.12 -10.17
N PRO A 344 -16.70 13.96 -9.36
CA PRO A 344 -16.95 12.73 -8.59
C PRO A 344 -17.09 11.47 -9.46
N ALA A 345 -17.46 11.59 -10.74
CA ALA A 345 -17.50 10.47 -11.67
C ALA A 345 -16.09 9.97 -12.05
N ILE A 346 -15.11 10.88 -12.14
CA ILE A 346 -13.69 10.56 -12.41
C ILE A 346 -13.09 9.83 -11.20
N THR A 347 -13.38 10.29 -9.98
CA THR A 347 -12.96 9.62 -8.73
C THR A 347 -13.59 8.22 -8.61
N GLN A 348 -14.87 8.06 -8.94
CA GLN A 348 -15.57 6.77 -8.86
C GLN A 348 -15.00 5.73 -9.85
N ALA A 349 -14.68 6.14 -11.08
CA ALA A 349 -14.11 5.24 -12.09
C ALA A 349 -12.69 4.78 -11.71
N ARG A 350 -11.85 5.67 -11.16
CA ARG A 350 -10.52 5.27 -10.64
C ARG A 350 -10.64 4.34 -9.44
N GLN A 351 -11.54 4.65 -8.51
CA GLN A 351 -11.80 3.79 -7.36
C GLN A 351 -12.24 2.39 -7.79
N LYS A 352 -13.07 2.29 -8.84
CA LYS A 352 -13.48 1.00 -9.40
C LYS A 352 -12.29 0.20 -9.96
N ILE A 353 -11.34 0.85 -10.64
CA ILE A 353 -10.12 0.19 -11.13
C ILE A 353 -9.29 -0.34 -9.96
N GLU A 354 -9.11 0.46 -8.90
CA GLU A 354 -8.40 0.06 -7.69
C GLU A 354 -9.10 -1.12 -6.98
N ASP A 355 -10.42 -1.03 -6.78
CA ASP A 355 -11.23 -2.08 -6.17
C ASP A 355 -11.15 -3.40 -6.95
N THR A 356 -11.19 -3.33 -8.29
CA THR A 356 -11.04 -4.53 -9.14
C THR A 356 -9.66 -5.15 -8.96
N VAL A 357 -8.58 -4.36 -8.96
CA VAL A 357 -7.21 -4.88 -8.77
C VAL A 357 -7.05 -5.54 -7.40
N TYR A 358 -7.63 -4.96 -6.35
CA TYR A 358 -7.66 -5.60 -5.04
C TYR A 358 -8.40 -6.93 -5.04
N ALA A 359 -9.51 -7.04 -5.79
CA ALA A 359 -10.21 -8.31 -5.95
C ALA A 359 -9.39 -9.35 -6.73
N LEU A 360 -8.61 -8.93 -7.74
CA LEU A 360 -7.66 -9.82 -8.42
C LEU A 360 -6.59 -10.34 -7.45
N PHE A 361 -6.03 -9.45 -6.61
CA PHE A 361 -5.05 -9.84 -5.60
C PHE A 361 -5.62 -10.79 -4.55
N ALA A 362 -6.86 -10.57 -4.12
CA ALA A 362 -7.55 -11.47 -3.20
C ALA A 362 -7.69 -12.88 -3.81
N ALA A 363 -8.13 -12.99 -5.06
CA ALA A 363 -8.20 -14.27 -5.75
C ALA A 363 -6.81 -14.95 -5.86
N ILE A 364 -5.77 -14.18 -6.18
CA ILE A 364 -4.39 -14.70 -6.28
C ILE A 364 -3.86 -15.18 -4.92
N ASP A 365 -4.18 -14.47 -3.83
CA ASP A 365 -3.83 -14.87 -2.46
C ASP A 365 -4.55 -16.15 -2.01
N GLU A 366 -5.68 -16.49 -2.62
CA GLU A 366 -6.39 -17.77 -2.46
C GLU A 366 -5.91 -18.83 -3.45
N ASP A 367 -4.71 -18.66 -4.02
CA ASP A 367 -4.11 -19.53 -5.02
C ASP A 367 -4.93 -19.64 -6.32
N ARG A 368 -5.83 -18.69 -6.62
CA ARG A 368 -6.68 -18.70 -7.83
C ARG A 368 -6.15 -17.81 -8.94
N ASN A 369 -6.39 -18.22 -10.19
CA ASN A 369 -6.05 -17.44 -11.37
C ASN A 369 -7.26 -16.59 -11.83
N PRO A 370 -7.30 -15.28 -11.52
CA PRO A 370 -8.47 -14.46 -11.82
C PRO A 370 -8.60 -14.04 -13.29
N PHE A 371 -7.71 -14.50 -14.18
CA PHE A 371 -7.78 -14.22 -15.62
C PHE A 371 -8.40 -15.38 -16.42
N VAL A 372 -8.76 -16.46 -15.73
CA VAL A 372 -9.42 -17.64 -16.32
C VAL A 372 -10.82 -17.77 -15.72
N GLN A 373 -11.79 -18.18 -16.54
CA GLN A 373 -13.17 -18.36 -16.10
C GLN A 373 -13.25 -19.31 -14.90
N ASN A 374 -14.13 -19.01 -13.94
CA ASN A 374 -14.29 -19.71 -12.66
C ASN A 374 -13.08 -19.60 -11.70
N ALA A 375 -12.06 -18.82 -12.05
CA ALA A 375 -10.88 -18.57 -11.22
C ALA A 375 -10.28 -19.86 -10.63
N PRO A 376 -9.79 -20.81 -11.47
CA PRO A 376 -9.26 -22.09 -11.02
C PRO A 376 -7.97 -21.92 -10.20
N TYR A 377 -7.63 -22.94 -9.42
CA TYR A 377 -6.37 -22.97 -8.67
C TYR A 377 -5.16 -23.03 -9.62
N PHE A 378 -4.13 -22.23 -9.36
CA PHE A 378 -2.87 -22.31 -10.11
C PHE A 378 -1.76 -23.05 -9.36
N ILE A 379 -1.92 -23.41 -8.10
CA ILE A 379 -0.89 -24.18 -7.38
C ILE A 379 -0.92 -25.66 -7.80
N PRO A 380 0.23 -26.32 -8.04
CA PRO A 380 0.28 -27.68 -8.58
C PRO A 380 -0.59 -28.70 -7.84
N GLU A 381 -0.74 -28.56 -6.52
CA GLU A 381 -1.42 -29.52 -5.64
C GLU A 381 -2.95 -29.46 -5.74
N LYS A 382 -3.51 -28.32 -6.14
CA LYS A 382 -4.97 -28.09 -6.24
C LYS A 382 -5.43 -27.82 -7.68
N ARG A 383 -4.49 -27.81 -8.62
CA ARG A 383 -4.70 -27.45 -10.01
C ARG A 383 -5.53 -28.53 -10.72
N GLU A 384 -6.67 -28.15 -11.29
CA GLU A 384 -7.49 -29.04 -12.12
C GLU A 384 -6.79 -29.35 -13.45
N GLU A 385 -7.01 -30.55 -13.97
CA GLU A 385 -6.44 -30.99 -15.25
C GLU A 385 -6.93 -30.08 -16.40
N GLY A 386 -6.02 -29.65 -17.26
CA GLY A 386 -6.32 -28.75 -18.38
C GLY A 386 -6.33 -27.26 -18.05
N THR A 387 -6.01 -26.87 -16.80
CA THR A 387 -5.84 -25.46 -16.45
C THR A 387 -4.52 -24.88 -16.98
N PRO A 388 -4.51 -23.60 -17.43
CA PRO A 388 -3.31 -22.94 -17.93
C PRO A 388 -2.13 -22.99 -16.95
N ILE A 389 -0.95 -23.35 -17.45
CA ILE A 389 0.28 -23.47 -16.68
C ILE A 389 1.30 -22.40 -17.04
N VAL A 390 1.16 -21.77 -18.22
CA VAL A 390 1.97 -20.61 -18.65
C VAL A 390 1.09 -19.41 -19.05
N LEU A 391 1.63 -18.20 -18.95
CA LEU A 391 0.86 -16.97 -19.18
C LEU A 391 0.27 -16.86 -20.59
N GLY A 392 0.94 -17.45 -21.60
CA GLY A 392 0.51 -17.42 -22.99
C GLY A 392 -0.76 -18.22 -23.28
N GLU A 393 -1.14 -19.14 -22.39
CA GLU A 393 -2.36 -19.95 -22.48
C GLU A 393 -3.60 -19.21 -21.94
N VAL A 394 -3.41 -18.03 -21.34
CA VAL A 394 -4.50 -17.18 -20.84
C VAL A 394 -4.71 -16.02 -21.81
N ASP A 395 -5.78 -16.05 -22.58
CA ASP A 395 -6.07 -15.08 -23.65
C ASP A 395 -5.91 -13.62 -23.21
N GLY A 396 -6.44 -13.27 -22.03
CA GLY A 396 -6.30 -11.93 -21.47
C GLY A 396 -4.83 -11.54 -21.23
N ILE A 397 -4.04 -12.42 -20.63
CA ILE A 397 -2.63 -12.14 -20.34
C ILE A 397 -1.80 -12.13 -21.63
N GLN A 398 -2.07 -13.04 -22.56
CA GLN A 398 -1.44 -13.08 -23.87
C GLN A 398 -1.69 -11.78 -24.66
N GLN A 399 -2.92 -11.25 -24.57
CA GLN A 399 -3.27 -9.97 -25.18
C GLN A 399 -2.51 -8.81 -24.53
N MET A 400 -2.41 -8.77 -23.20
CA MET A 400 -1.61 -7.78 -22.48
C MET A 400 -0.14 -7.83 -22.92
N LEU A 401 0.46 -9.02 -23.00
CA LEU A 401 1.83 -9.21 -23.46
C LEU A 401 2.05 -8.62 -24.86
N LYS A 402 1.14 -8.90 -25.81
CA LYS A 402 1.18 -8.35 -27.18
C LYS A 402 1.01 -6.83 -27.22
N GLU A 403 0.22 -6.25 -26.32
CA GLU A 403 0.01 -4.80 -26.25
C GLU A 403 1.22 -4.07 -25.67
N SER A 404 1.87 -4.63 -24.64
CA SER A 404 3.04 -4.00 -24.01
C SER A 404 4.25 -3.84 -24.92
N SER A 405 4.39 -4.70 -25.93
CA SER A 405 5.49 -4.59 -26.88
C SER A 405 5.28 -3.45 -27.90
N ARG A 406 4.07 -2.87 -27.99
CA ARG A 406 3.75 -1.81 -28.95
C ARG A 406 4.27 -0.45 -28.49
N GLU A 407 4.90 0.27 -29.42
CA GLU A 407 5.47 1.60 -29.16
C GLU A 407 4.40 2.62 -28.73
N VAL A 408 3.18 2.51 -29.26
CA VAL A 408 2.05 3.37 -28.89
C VAL A 408 1.69 3.23 -27.40
N PHE A 409 1.75 2.02 -26.86
CA PHE A 409 1.48 1.77 -25.44
C PHE A 409 2.57 2.39 -24.56
N LYS A 410 3.85 2.17 -24.90
CA LYS A 410 5.00 2.76 -24.21
C LYS A 410 4.95 4.30 -24.19
N ASN A 411 4.62 4.92 -25.31
CA ASN A 411 4.49 6.38 -25.40
C ASN A 411 3.37 6.94 -24.52
N LYS A 412 2.22 6.25 -24.46
CA LYS A 412 1.11 6.66 -23.57
C LYS A 412 1.41 6.44 -22.10
N LEU A 413 2.22 5.44 -21.76
CA LEU A 413 2.73 5.24 -20.39
C LEU A 413 3.63 6.37 -19.92
N ILE A 414 4.52 6.87 -20.78
CA ILE A 414 5.33 8.06 -20.49
C ILE A 414 4.40 9.25 -20.20
N GLY A 415 3.36 9.45 -21.01
CA GLY A 415 2.34 10.47 -20.76
C GLY A 415 1.58 10.30 -19.43
N LEU A 416 1.21 9.07 -19.08
CA LEU A 416 0.56 8.74 -17.80
C LEU A 416 1.48 9.06 -16.61
N ALA A 417 2.74 8.63 -16.65
CA ALA A 417 3.72 8.89 -15.62
C ALA A 417 3.94 10.39 -15.40
N ASN A 418 4.05 11.16 -16.48
CA ASN A 418 4.14 12.61 -16.45
C ASN A 418 2.89 13.28 -15.86
N SER A 419 1.68 12.76 -16.15
CA SER A 419 0.43 13.28 -15.57
C SER A 419 0.31 13.01 -14.06
N LEU A 420 0.83 11.87 -13.59
CA LEU A 420 0.86 11.52 -12.16
C LEU A 420 1.88 12.40 -11.40
N GLN A 421 2.96 12.82 -12.06
CA GLN A 421 3.95 13.76 -11.49
C GLN A 421 3.39 15.18 -11.36
N GLN A 422 2.64 15.68 -12.35
CA GLN A 422 2.09 17.04 -12.32
C GLN A 422 1.00 17.25 -11.26
N ARG A 423 0.28 16.19 -10.86
CA ARG A 423 -0.80 16.25 -9.86
C ARG A 423 -0.30 16.28 -8.40
N ARG A 424 1.00 16.10 -8.17
CA ARG A 424 1.65 16.34 -6.87
C ARG A 424 2.43 17.65 -6.97
N ILE A 425 1.84 18.77 -6.54
CA ILE A 425 2.47 19.92 -5.84
C ILE A 425 1.46 21.09 -5.71
N PRO A 426 1.37 21.72 -4.52
CA PRO A 426 1.57 23.17 -4.43
C PRO A 426 2.91 23.47 -3.75
N HIS A 427 3.75 24.24 -4.46
CA HIS A 427 5.11 24.77 -4.14
C HIS A 427 6.40 24.05 -4.59
N PRO A 428 7.42 24.84 -5.01
CA PRO A 428 8.14 24.58 -6.25
C PRO A 428 9.62 24.29 -6.00
N TRP A 429 10.09 23.05 -6.20
CA TRP A 429 11.52 22.83 -6.44
C TRP A 429 11.77 21.69 -7.44
N LYS A 430 12.38 22.12 -8.56
CA LYS A 430 13.19 21.46 -9.60
C LYS A 430 12.78 20.07 -10.10
N ALA A 431 12.24 20.12 -11.32
CA ALA A 431 11.72 19.04 -12.13
C ALA A 431 12.78 18.20 -12.88
N SER A 432 14.05 18.10 -12.45
CA SER A 432 15.05 17.32 -13.21
C SER A 432 15.28 15.89 -12.71
N ASP A 433 15.05 15.59 -11.43
CA ASP A 433 15.41 14.28 -10.84
C ASP A 433 14.19 13.43 -10.47
N ARG A 434 12.98 13.99 -10.57
CA ARG A 434 11.71 13.28 -10.33
C ARG A 434 11.18 12.51 -11.54
N LEU A 435 11.69 12.82 -12.74
CA LEU A 435 11.24 12.28 -14.01
C LEU A 435 11.47 10.76 -14.08
N ASP A 436 12.67 10.30 -13.73
CA ASP A 436 13.06 8.88 -13.90
C ASP A 436 12.35 7.91 -12.95
N THR A 437 12.03 8.29 -11.71
CA THR A 437 11.54 7.32 -10.71
C THR A 437 10.05 6.98 -10.85
N ALA A 438 9.20 7.94 -11.22
CA ALA A 438 7.78 7.66 -11.45
C ALA A 438 7.54 7.04 -12.84
N GLU A 439 8.32 7.44 -13.84
CA GLU A 439 8.35 6.79 -15.15
C GLU A 439 8.83 5.34 -15.01
N HIS A 440 9.89 5.09 -14.24
CA HIS A 440 10.37 3.72 -13.96
C HIS A 440 9.34 2.89 -13.20
N LYS A 441 8.70 3.42 -12.15
CA LYS A 441 7.65 2.68 -11.40
C LYS A 441 6.41 2.40 -12.25
N ALA A 442 5.95 3.37 -13.05
CA ALA A 442 4.85 3.19 -13.98
C ALA A 442 5.21 2.15 -15.04
N PHE A 443 6.41 2.26 -15.64
CA PHE A 443 6.92 1.34 -16.64
C PHE A 443 7.07 -0.09 -16.11
N VAL A 444 7.63 -0.25 -14.90
CA VAL A 444 7.78 -1.54 -14.23
C VAL A 444 6.41 -2.14 -13.93
N ASN A 445 5.44 -1.38 -13.42
CA ASN A 445 4.11 -1.91 -13.08
C ASN A 445 3.23 -2.17 -14.31
N SER A 446 3.50 -1.49 -15.43
CA SER A 446 2.72 -1.59 -16.67
C SER A 446 3.24 -2.61 -17.67
N HIS A 447 4.42 -3.17 -17.43
CA HIS A 447 5.04 -4.17 -18.28
C HIS A 447 5.25 -5.46 -17.51
N LEU A 448 4.88 -6.57 -18.15
CA LEU A 448 5.32 -7.91 -17.80
C LEU A 448 6.78 -8.12 -18.25
N GLY A 449 7.70 -7.20 -17.92
CA GLY A 449 9.03 -7.11 -18.54
C GLY A 449 9.91 -8.37 -18.46
N THR A 450 9.74 -9.22 -17.43
CA THR A 450 10.40 -10.54 -17.29
C THR A 450 9.63 -11.68 -17.91
N PHE A 451 8.33 -11.48 -18.11
CA PHE A 451 7.42 -12.56 -18.42
C PHE A 451 7.08 -12.54 -19.90
N ASN A 452 7.15 -13.71 -20.52
CA ASN A 452 6.70 -13.92 -21.89
C ASN A 452 5.61 -14.99 -21.89
N GLU A 453 5.13 -15.34 -23.08
CA GLU A 453 4.08 -16.35 -23.25
C GLU A 453 4.42 -17.71 -22.63
N HIS A 454 5.71 -18.04 -22.46
CA HIS A 454 6.18 -19.30 -21.87
C HIS A 454 6.42 -19.20 -20.36
N SER A 455 6.22 -18.04 -19.74
CA SER A 455 6.45 -17.88 -18.31
C SER A 455 5.41 -18.62 -17.47
N PRO A 456 5.80 -19.28 -16.36
CA PRO A 456 4.89 -20.07 -15.57
C PRO A 456 3.84 -19.21 -14.85
N ILE A 457 2.64 -19.74 -14.72
CA ILE A 457 1.59 -19.18 -13.87
C ILE A 457 1.90 -19.53 -12.42
N ASN A 458 2.17 -18.49 -11.63
CA ASN A 458 2.30 -18.54 -10.18
C ASN A 458 1.80 -17.20 -9.59
N GLY A 459 1.78 -17.09 -8.26
CA GLY A 459 1.29 -15.88 -7.60
C GLY A 459 1.98 -14.62 -8.12
N VAL A 460 3.31 -14.66 -8.27
CA VAL A 460 4.10 -13.51 -8.72
C VAL A 460 3.73 -13.08 -10.13
N SER A 461 3.67 -14.00 -11.09
CA SER A 461 3.35 -13.66 -12.49
C SER A 461 1.91 -13.15 -12.63
N LEU A 462 0.97 -13.68 -11.84
CA LEU A 462 -0.41 -13.19 -11.80
C LEU A 462 -0.54 -11.83 -11.10
N TYR A 463 0.21 -11.57 -10.04
CA TYR A 463 0.29 -10.26 -9.38
C TYR A 463 0.75 -9.19 -10.37
N LYS A 464 1.76 -9.52 -11.18
CA LYS A 464 2.25 -8.63 -12.23
C LYS A 464 1.21 -8.42 -13.34
N ALA A 465 0.52 -9.47 -13.76
CA ALA A 465 -0.56 -9.37 -14.74
C ALA A 465 -1.71 -8.47 -14.25
N ALA A 466 -2.06 -8.51 -12.96
CA ALA A 466 -3.07 -7.64 -12.35
C ALA A 466 -2.61 -6.17 -12.27
N GLN A 467 -1.34 -5.88 -11.97
CA GLN A 467 -0.80 -4.52 -12.06
C GLN A 467 -0.74 -3.98 -13.49
N MET A 468 -0.46 -4.86 -14.45
CA MET A 468 -0.49 -4.49 -15.86
C MET A 468 -1.92 -4.18 -16.32
N TRP A 469 -2.89 -5.00 -15.93
CA TRP A 469 -4.31 -4.75 -16.16
C TRP A 469 -4.73 -3.39 -15.58
N LYS A 470 -4.34 -3.10 -14.33
CA LYS A 470 -4.58 -1.80 -13.68
C LYS A 470 -4.11 -0.64 -14.55
N THR A 471 -2.89 -0.75 -15.05
CA THR A 471 -2.29 0.33 -15.83
C THR A 471 -3.00 0.53 -17.17
N ARG A 472 -3.43 -0.54 -17.83
CA ARG A 472 -4.23 -0.46 -19.06
C ARG A 472 -5.55 0.27 -18.83
N GLU A 473 -6.27 -0.07 -17.77
CA GLU A 473 -7.55 0.58 -17.48
C GLU A 473 -7.35 2.03 -17.03
N LEU A 474 -6.25 2.38 -16.36
CA LEU A 474 -5.90 3.78 -16.07
C LEU A 474 -5.59 4.59 -17.33
N LEU A 475 -4.94 3.99 -18.32
CA LEU A 475 -4.72 4.63 -19.62
C LEU A 475 -6.05 4.89 -20.35
N VAL A 476 -6.94 3.89 -20.39
CA VAL A 476 -8.28 4.03 -20.98
C VAL A 476 -9.13 5.05 -20.23
N HIS A 477 -9.04 5.08 -18.91
CA HIS A 477 -9.74 6.05 -18.10
C HIS A 477 -9.29 7.49 -18.39
N ASN A 478 -7.98 7.72 -18.53
CA ASN A 478 -7.44 9.05 -18.82
C ASN A 478 -7.70 9.50 -20.28
N ASP A 479 -7.85 8.55 -21.20
CA ASP A 479 -8.18 8.82 -22.61
C ASP A 479 -9.02 7.64 -23.14
N PRO A 480 -10.36 7.78 -23.18
CA PRO A 480 -11.27 6.71 -23.61
C PRO A 480 -11.04 6.20 -25.02
N THR A 481 -10.41 6.99 -25.90
CA THR A 481 -10.04 6.54 -27.26
C THR A 481 -9.01 5.42 -27.24
N ASN A 482 -8.33 5.20 -26.12
CA ASN A 482 -7.41 4.08 -25.95
C ASN A 482 -8.09 2.72 -26.03
N ARG A 483 -9.42 2.64 -25.92
CA ARG A 483 -10.15 1.37 -26.06
C ARG A 483 -10.01 0.75 -27.45
N ASP A 484 -9.70 1.56 -28.47
CA ASP A 484 -9.48 1.10 -29.85
C ASP A 484 -8.28 0.15 -29.98
N PHE A 485 -7.29 0.27 -29.09
CA PHE A 485 -6.09 -0.60 -29.09
C PHE A 485 -5.80 -1.28 -27.74
N LEU A 486 -6.57 -0.98 -26.69
CA LEU A 486 -6.61 -1.67 -25.39
C LEU A 486 -8.02 -2.24 -25.13
N PRO A 487 -8.43 -3.29 -25.84
CA PRO A 487 -9.73 -3.92 -25.64
C PRO A 487 -9.94 -4.37 -24.18
N PRO A 488 -11.21 -4.44 -23.73
CA PRO A 488 -11.52 -4.93 -22.39
C PRO A 488 -10.99 -6.35 -22.19
N ILE A 489 -10.35 -6.58 -21.05
CA ILE A 489 -9.90 -7.92 -20.65
C ILE A 489 -10.80 -8.38 -19.51
N PRO A 490 -11.50 -9.51 -19.67
CA PRO A 490 -12.33 -10.04 -18.62
C PRO A 490 -11.45 -10.48 -17.44
N THR A 491 -11.94 -10.19 -16.25
CA THR A 491 -11.36 -10.67 -15.00
C THR A 491 -12.44 -11.38 -14.22
N TYR A 492 -12.10 -12.52 -13.67
CA TYR A 492 -12.99 -13.40 -12.94
C TYR A 492 -12.52 -13.44 -11.48
N SER A 493 -13.27 -12.81 -10.60
CA SER A 493 -13.15 -13.03 -9.16
C SER A 493 -14.11 -14.16 -8.77
N LEU A 494 -13.87 -14.80 -7.61
CA LEU A 494 -14.83 -15.75 -7.06
C LEU A 494 -16.21 -15.07 -6.93
N PRO A 495 -17.29 -15.71 -7.41
CA PRO A 495 -18.62 -15.42 -6.89
C PRO A 495 -18.60 -15.73 -5.39
N GLU A 496 -19.30 -14.96 -4.55
CA GLU A 496 -19.71 -15.47 -3.24
C GLU A 496 -20.37 -16.83 -3.51
N GLN A 497 -19.73 -17.92 -3.08
CA GLN A 497 -20.11 -19.26 -3.54
C GLN A 497 -21.58 -19.51 -3.22
N ALA A 498 -22.34 -19.75 -4.29
CA ALA A 498 -23.62 -20.43 -4.23
C ALA A 498 -23.42 -21.76 -3.52
N THR A 499 -23.78 -21.82 -2.25
CA THR A 499 -24.23 -23.06 -1.63
C THR A 499 -25.73 -23.13 -1.84
N ASP A 500 -26.13 -23.72 -2.96
CA ASP A 500 -27.36 -24.50 -3.02
C ASP A 500 -27.25 -25.51 -4.18
N ALA A 501 -27.86 -26.68 -3.94
CA ALA A 501 -28.02 -27.83 -4.83
C ALA A 501 -26.87 -28.86 -4.88
N SER A 502 -26.69 -29.60 -3.78
CA SER A 502 -26.79 -31.06 -3.87
C SER A 502 -28.18 -31.48 -3.40
N GLU A 503 -29.13 -31.61 -4.32
CA GLU A 503 -30.35 -32.40 -4.15
C GLU A 503 -31.07 -32.56 -5.51
N SER A 504 -30.61 -33.52 -6.33
CA SER A 504 -31.39 -34.66 -6.87
C SER A 504 -30.52 -35.54 -7.75
#